data_AF-A0A0W8JIZ0-F1
#
_entry.id   AF-A0A0W8JIZ0-F1
#
_cell.length_a   1.000
_cell.length_b   1.000
_cell.length_c   1.000
_cell.angle_alpha   90.00
_cell.angle_beta   90.00
_cell.angle_gamma   90.00
#
_symmetry.space_group_name_H-M   'P 1'
#
loop_
_entity.id
_entity.type
_entity.pdbx_description
1 polymer ?
#
loop_
_entity_poly.entity_id
_entity_poly.type
_entity_poly.pdbx_seq_one_letter_code
_entity_poly.pdbx_strand_id
1 'polypeptide(L)'
;MMDALGWSHKQLADVLYEELQCSEYEDIEDASPEEIRKFRESLKKQLQRDSTPESRLEQYVKIISDHPDFVALGLHVVVPKYVNHRCLNEDSLAGLAEISSWLYEDKSR
;
A
#
# COMPACT_ATOMS: atom_id res chain seq x y z
N MET A 1 6.65 -0.25 2.15
CA MET A 1 5.30 -0.69 1.73
C MET A 1 5.24 -2.21 1.65
N MET A 2 6.01 -2.86 0.77
CA MET A 2 6.03 -4.32 0.69
C MET A 2 6.43 -5.03 2.00
N ASP A 3 7.46 -4.53 2.68
CA ASP A 3 7.89 -5.10 3.97
C ASP A 3 6.82 -4.95 5.05
N ALA A 4 6.02 -3.88 5.01
CA ALA A 4 4.91 -3.66 5.94
C ALA A 4 3.73 -4.60 5.65
N LEU A 5 3.47 -4.90 4.38
CA LEU A 5 2.49 -5.89 3.93
C LEU A 5 2.96 -7.34 4.14
N GLY A 6 4.25 -7.58 4.41
CA GLY A 6 4.83 -8.92 4.43
C GLY A 6 4.82 -9.61 3.06
N TRP A 7 4.64 -8.85 1.98
CA TRP A 7 4.49 -9.40 0.64
C TRP A 7 5.84 -9.70 -0.01
N SER A 8 5.94 -10.88 -0.61
CA SER A 8 7.03 -11.20 -1.53
C SER A 8 6.80 -10.52 -2.88
N HIS A 9 7.87 -10.35 -3.68
CA HIS A 9 7.75 -9.90 -5.08
C HIS A 9 6.81 -10.79 -5.91
N LYS A 10 6.66 -12.06 -5.54
CA LYS A 10 5.72 -12.98 -6.17
C LYS A 10 4.29 -12.58 -5.84
N GLN A 11 3.98 -12.37 -4.56
CA GLN A 11 2.63 -11.98 -4.11
C GLN A 11 2.19 -10.67 -4.76
N LEU A 12 3.08 -9.67 -4.78
CA LEU A 12 2.81 -8.40 -5.45
C LEU A 12 2.49 -8.60 -6.94
N ALA A 13 3.27 -9.44 -7.62
CA ALA A 13 3.05 -9.71 -9.04
C ALA A 13 1.73 -10.45 -9.31
N ASP A 14 1.32 -11.31 -8.38
CA ASP A 14 0.08 -12.07 -8.50
C ASP A 14 -1.13 -11.15 -8.34
N VAL A 15 -1.16 -10.34 -7.28
CA VAL A 15 -2.20 -9.32 -7.05
C VAL A 15 -2.29 -8.34 -8.22
N LEU A 16 -1.15 -7.83 -8.69
CA LEU A 16 -1.16 -6.93 -9.85
C LEU A 16 -1.59 -7.62 -11.14
N TYR A 17 -1.29 -8.91 -11.30
CA TYR A 17 -1.72 -9.64 -12.50
C TYR A 17 -3.24 -9.81 -12.50
N GLU A 18 -3.79 -10.26 -11.39
CA GLU A 18 -5.22 -10.46 -11.18
C GLU A 18 -6.01 -9.19 -11.51
N GLU A 19 -5.64 -8.07 -10.89
CA GLU A 19 -6.34 -6.79 -11.07
C GLU A 19 -6.15 -6.15 -12.46
N LEU A 20 -5.07 -6.49 -13.19
CA LEU A 20 -4.76 -5.88 -14.48
C LEU A 20 -5.14 -6.73 -15.69
N GLN A 21 -5.17 -8.05 -15.52
CA GLN A 21 -5.29 -9.00 -16.63
C GLN A 21 -6.52 -9.89 -16.49
N CYS A 22 -6.98 -10.20 -15.28
CA CYS A 22 -8.15 -11.02 -15.09
C CYS A 22 -9.43 -10.18 -15.21
N SER A 23 -10.49 -10.80 -15.73
CA SER A 23 -11.81 -10.19 -15.74
C SER A 23 -12.50 -10.34 -14.38
N GLU A 24 -13.62 -9.66 -14.16
CA GLU A 24 -14.42 -9.80 -12.91
C GLU A 24 -14.94 -11.23 -12.66
N TYR A 25 -14.81 -12.12 -13.64
CA TYR A 25 -15.27 -13.52 -13.59
C TYR A 25 -14.14 -14.55 -13.64
N GLU A 26 -12.89 -14.10 -13.69
CA GLU A 26 -11.71 -14.96 -13.78
C GLU A 26 -10.77 -14.63 -12.64
N ASP A 27 -10.24 -15.65 -11.98
CA ASP A 27 -9.21 -15.47 -10.96
C ASP A 27 -7.83 -15.77 -11.56
N ILE A 28 -6.77 -15.44 -10.82
CA ILE A 28 -5.41 -15.81 -11.24
C ILE A 28 -5.24 -17.33 -11.45
N GLU A 29 -6.07 -18.16 -10.83
CA GLU A 29 -6.05 -19.62 -11.02
C GLU A 29 -6.56 -20.06 -12.39
N ASP A 30 -7.40 -19.24 -13.04
CA ASP A 30 -7.91 -19.49 -14.40
C ASP A 30 -6.91 -19.07 -15.49
N ALA A 31 -5.91 -18.26 -15.13
CA ALA A 31 -4.92 -17.74 -16.06
C ALA A 31 -3.80 -18.76 -16.36
N SER A 32 -3.24 -18.67 -17.58
CA SER A 32 -2.14 -19.54 -17.99
C SER A 32 -0.91 -19.34 -17.09
N PRO A 33 -0.34 -20.42 -16.51
CA PRO A 33 0.87 -20.33 -15.68
C PRO A 33 2.06 -19.68 -16.40
N GLU A 34 2.12 -19.80 -17.74
CA GLU A 34 3.17 -19.18 -18.54
C GLU A 34 3.02 -17.66 -18.62
N GLU A 35 1.80 -17.15 -18.67
CA GLU A 35 1.49 -15.72 -18.75
C GLU A 35 1.78 -15.04 -17.43
N ILE A 36 1.37 -15.67 -16.31
CA ILE A 36 1.72 -15.23 -14.96
C ILE A 36 3.24 -15.18 -14.79
N ARG A 37 3.96 -16.21 -15.27
CA ARG A 37 5.43 -16.23 -15.19
C ARG A 37 6.07 -15.09 -16.00
N LYS A 38 5.60 -14.86 -17.22
CA LYS A 38 6.08 -13.74 -18.07
C LYS A 38 5.82 -12.39 -17.40
N PHE A 39 4.65 -12.22 -16.79
CA PHE A 39 4.30 -11.00 -16.07
C PHE A 39 5.21 -10.78 -14.87
N ARG A 40 5.42 -11.79 -14.02
CA ARG A 40 6.34 -11.74 -12.87
C ARG A 40 7.74 -11.30 -13.27
N GLU A 41 8.29 -11.86 -14.35
CA GLU A 41 9.61 -11.45 -14.85
C GLU A 41 9.63 -10.02 -15.40
N SER A 42 8.58 -9.63 -16.12
CA SER A 42 8.42 -8.28 -16.64
C SER A 42 8.36 -7.25 -15.50
N LEU A 43 7.52 -7.50 -14.50
CA LEU A 43 7.37 -6.64 -13.33
C LEU A 43 8.68 -6.53 -12.56
N LYS A 44 9.38 -7.65 -12.34
CA LYS A 44 10.70 -7.64 -11.69
C LYS A 44 11.68 -6.73 -12.44
N LYS A 45 11.72 -6.83 -13.78
CA LYS A 45 12.58 -5.96 -14.61
C LYS A 45 12.16 -4.49 -14.52
N GLN A 46 10.86 -4.20 -14.44
CA GLN A 46 10.35 -2.83 -14.30
C GLN A 46 10.74 -2.22 -12.95
N LEU A 47 10.58 -2.96 -11.85
CA LEU A 47 10.94 -2.50 -10.50
C LEU A 47 12.45 -2.30 -10.32
N GLN A 48 13.28 -3.00 -11.10
CA GLN A 48 14.73 -2.87 -11.07
C GLN A 48 15.28 -1.75 -11.97
N ARG A 49 14.44 -1.10 -12.77
CA ARG A 49 14.86 0.01 -13.64
C ARG A 49 14.93 1.32 -12.86
N ASP A 50 15.88 2.16 -13.24
CA ASP A 50 16.05 3.50 -12.66
C ASP A 50 14.84 4.41 -12.88
N SER A 51 14.01 4.13 -13.89
CA SER A 51 12.75 4.85 -14.12
C SER A 51 11.66 3.93 -14.65
N THR A 52 10.46 4.07 -14.07
CA THR A 52 9.20 3.51 -14.59
C THR A 52 8.27 4.67 -14.94
N PRO A 53 7.46 4.59 -16.02
CA PRO A 53 6.49 5.63 -16.34
C PRO A 53 5.57 5.91 -15.15
N GLU A 54 5.40 7.20 -14.81
CA GLU A 54 4.64 7.66 -13.65
C GLU A 54 3.21 7.10 -13.62
N SER A 55 2.51 7.15 -14.75
CA SER A 55 1.13 6.63 -14.87
C SER A 55 0.98 5.14 -14.51
N ARG A 56 2.00 4.32 -14.80
CA ARG A 56 2.00 2.90 -14.40
C ARG A 56 2.27 2.75 -12.92
N LEU A 57 3.18 3.54 -12.37
CA LEU A 57 3.49 3.50 -10.95
C LEU A 57 2.27 3.91 -10.13
N GLU A 58 1.56 4.97 -10.53
CA GLU A 58 0.30 5.40 -9.93
C GLU A 58 -0.75 4.29 -9.96
N GLN A 59 -0.88 3.59 -11.10
CA GLN A 59 -1.80 2.47 -11.23
C GLN A 59 -1.45 1.34 -10.23
N TYR A 60 -0.18 0.98 -10.09
CA TYR A 60 0.25 -0.04 -9.13
C TYR A 60 0.01 0.39 -7.69
N VAL A 61 0.32 1.64 -7.35
CA VAL A 61 0.08 2.19 -6.01
C VAL A 61 -1.41 2.17 -5.70
N LYS A 62 -2.27 2.52 -6.66
CA LYS A 62 -3.73 2.47 -6.49
C LYS A 62 -4.21 1.05 -6.18
N ILE A 63 -3.82 0.07 -7.00
CA ILE A 63 -4.19 -1.33 -6.79
C ILE A 63 -3.75 -1.83 -5.40
N ILE A 64 -2.51 -1.54 -5.01
CA ILE A 64 -1.99 -1.95 -3.70
C ILE A 64 -2.77 -1.26 -2.57
N SER A 65 -3.13 0.00 -2.73
CA SER A 65 -3.82 0.78 -1.70
C SER A 65 -5.28 0.33 -1.50
N ASP A 66 -5.93 -0.11 -2.57
CA ASP A 66 -7.30 -0.62 -2.55
C ASP A 66 -7.36 -2.09 -2.07
N HIS A 67 -6.22 -2.78 -2.02
CA HIS A 67 -6.16 -4.19 -1.64
C HIS A 67 -6.57 -4.42 -0.16
N PRO A 68 -7.38 -5.46 0.14
CA PRO A 68 -7.86 -5.75 1.50
C PRO A 68 -6.75 -5.83 2.56
N ASP A 69 -5.63 -6.50 2.27
CA ASP A 69 -4.48 -6.57 3.19
C ASP A 69 -3.91 -5.19 3.55
N PHE A 70 -3.89 -4.25 2.60
CA PHE A 70 -3.39 -2.90 2.83
C PHE A 70 -4.34 -2.09 3.72
N VAL A 71 -5.65 -2.27 3.48
CA VAL A 71 -6.70 -1.66 4.29
C VAL A 71 -6.69 -2.23 5.71
N ALA A 72 -6.58 -3.55 5.84
CA ALA A 72 -6.55 -4.27 7.12
C ALA A 72 -5.38 -3.86 8.01
N LEU A 73 -4.22 -3.55 7.42
CA LEU A 73 -3.05 -3.03 8.13
C LEU A 73 -3.16 -1.54 8.48
N GLY A 74 -4.26 -0.87 8.12
CA GLY A 74 -4.45 0.55 8.38
C GLY A 74 -3.47 1.46 7.62
N LEU A 75 -2.78 0.95 6.58
CA LEU A 75 -1.78 1.72 5.82
C LEU A 75 -2.42 2.82 4.96
N HIS A 76 -3.72 2.69 4.66
CA HIS A 76 -4.55 3.72 4.03
C HIS A 76 -4.81 4.92 4.95
N VAL A 77 -4.54 4.79 6.25
CA VAL A 77 -4.77 5.85 7.23
C VAL A 77 -3.52 6.70 7.39
N VAL A 78 -3.59 7.96 6.97
CA VAL A 78 -2.61 8.97 7.37
C VAL A 78 -2.91 9.37 8.81
N VAL A 79 -2.10 8.89 9.76
CA VAL A 79 -2.24 9.31 11.16
C VAL A 79 -1.42 10.59 11.36
N PRO A 80 -2.06 11.73 11.68
CA PRO A 80 -1.34 12.95 11.98
C PRO A 80 -0.48 12.73 13.22
N LYS A 81 0.84 12.75 13.04
CA LYS A 81 1.79 12.68 14.16
C LYS A 81 2.10 14.09 14.62
N TYR A 82 1.83 14.36 15.88
CA TYR A 82 2.24 15.61 16.50
C TYR A 82 3.77 15.75 16.48
N VAL A 83 4.27 16.87 15.97
CA VAL A 83 5.70 17.23 15.97
C VAL A 83 5.87 18.45 16.87
N ASN A 84 6.76 18.34 17.87
CA ASN A 84 7.00 19.43 18.81
C ASN A 84 7.66 20.62 18.09
N HIS A 85 6.92 21.71 17.95
CA HIS A 85 7.41 22.97 17.43
C HIS A 85 7.43 24.00 18.57
N ARG A 86 8.56 24.73 18.71
CA ARG A 86 8.77 25.77 19.75
C ARG A 86 7.82 26.99 19.65
N CYS A 87 6.90 27.01 18.70
CA CYS A 87 5.99 28.12 18.45
C CYS A 87 4.63 27.98 19.16
N LEU A 88 4.37 26.86 19.85
CA LEU A 88 3.12 26.63 20.57
C LEU A 88 3.36 26.64 22.09
N ASN A 89 2.41 27.20 22.85
CA ASN A 89 2.44 27.20 24.31
C ASN A 89 2.08 25.82 24.89
N GLU A 90 2.48 25.54 26.12
CA GLU A 90 2.32 24.23 26.76
C GLU A 90 0.88 23.73 26.80
N ASP A 91 -0.09 24.62 26.97
CA ASP A 91 -1.52 24.26 26.97
C ASP A 91 -1.97 23.74 25.59
N SER A 92 -1.53 24.38 24.49
CA SER A 92 -1.82 23.92 23.13
C SER A 92 -1.09 22.61 22.81
N LEU A 93 0.12 22.43 23.36
CA LEU A 93 0.88 21.17 23.23
C LEU A 93 0.13 20.01 23.90
N ALA A 94 -0.36 20.22 25.12
CA ALA A 94 -1.10 19.21 25.88
C ALA A 94 -2.39 18.79 25.15
N GLY A 95 -3.18 19.76 24.68
CA GLY A 95 -4.41 19.48 23.94
C GLY A 95 -4.17 18.73 22.62
N LEU A 96 -3.14 19.10 21.86
CA LEU A 96 -2.81 18.39 20.61
C LEU A 96 -2.28 16.98 20.87
N ALA A 97 -1.52 16.77 21.94
CA ALA A 97 -1.06 15.44 22.34
C ALA A 97 -2.23 14.53 22.77
N GLU A 98 -3.20 15.08 23.50
CA GLU A 98 -4.41 14.36 23.91
C GLU A 98 -5.27 13.96 22.71
N ILE A 99 -5.52 14.89 21.77
CA ILE A 99 -6.24 14.59 20.53
C ILE A 99 -5.51 13.53 19.70
N SER A 100 -4.17 13.64 19.60
CA SER A 100 -3.36 12.64 18.90
C SER A 100 -3.49 11.26 19.54
N SER A 101 -3.39 11.16 20.87
CA SER A 101 -3.52 9.90 21.62
C SER A 101 -4.90 9.27 21.45
N TRP A 102 -5.96 10.08 21.55
CA TRP A 102 -7.33 9.62 21.35
C TRP A 102 -7.54 9.06 19.94
N LEU A 103 -7.02 9.74 18.91
CA LEU A 103 -7.06 9.25 17.52
C LEU A 103 -6.27 7.95 17.31
N TYR A 104 -5.24 7.67 18.12
CA TYR A 104 -4.50 6.42 18.06
C TYR A 104 -5.25 5.26 18.76
N GLU A 105 -5.90 5.50 19.89
CA GLU A 105 -6.60 4.47 20.66
C GLU A 105 -7.91 3.99 20.02
N ASP A 106 -8.66 4.90 19.38
CA ASP A 106 -9.92 4.56 18.69
C ASP A 106 -9.70 3.61 17.49
N LYS A 107 -8.48 3.59 16.93
CA LYS A 107 -8.11 2.69 15.82
C LYS A 107 -7.63 1.30 16.25
N SER A 108 -7.55 1.04 17.55
CA SER A 108 -7.08 -0.23 18.11
C SER A 108 -8.22 -1.16 18.57
N ARG A 109 -9.48 -0.82 18.25
CA ARG A 109 -10.70 -1.59 18.57
C ARG A 109 -11.40 -2.12 17.33
#